data_AF-A0A074YGT3-F1
#
_entry.id   AF-A0A074YGT3-F1
#
_cell.length_a   1.000
_cell.length_b   1.000
_cell.length_c   1.000
_cell.angle_alpha   90.00
_cell.angle_beta   90.00
_cell.angle_gamma   90.00
#
_symmetry.space_group_name_H-M   'P 1'
#
loop_
_entity.id
_entity.type
_entity.pdbx_description
1 polymer ?
#
loop_
_entity_poly.entity_id
_entity_poly.type
_entity_poly.pdbx_seq_one_letter_code
_entity_poly.pdbx_strand_id
1 'polypeptide(L)'
;MIRRCRTAVSHTSYSIDRIVSSTLFGKTIGQAYNLAQEYTGAPETRNKKQAEAMQSRTFSLLFLGLIALFALVLPAAANPDWGVMWNNRRACGGKDGGRVLGAISKFCYRNMFAGEIYASDGQATNGVRVGIGASCGWDRFIPQVWCEYQMLEVCAQGGKKGRGKKRYDGGCQHFWITNG
;
A
#
# COMPACT_ATOMS: atom_id res chain seq x y z
N MET A 1 -15.54 41.23 7.43
CA MET A 1 -15.30 40.69 8.80
C MET A 1 -14.15 39.71 8.71
N ILE A 2 -12.94 40.11 9.14
CA ILE A 2 -11.70 39.34 8.99
C ILE A 2 -11.44 38.64 10.33
N ARG A 3 -11.47 37.31 10.37
CA ARG A 3 -10.96 36.52 11.51
C ARG A 3 -9.72 35.77 11.08
N ARG A 4 -8.57 36.22 11.62
CA ARG A 4 -7.30 35.50 11.62
C ARG A 4 -7.40 34.37 12.63
N CYS A 5 -7.15 33.13 12.23
CA CYS A 5 -6.86 32.03 13.16
C CYS A 5 -5.39 31.63 13.04
N ARG A 6 -4.74 31.60 14.21
CA ARG A 6 -3.34 31.28 14.45
C ARG A 6 -3.02 29.83 14.10
N THR A 7 -1.78 29.67 13.67
CA THR A 7 -0.97 28.45 13.60
C THR A 7 -0.88 27.73 14.95
N ALA A 8 -0.94 26.39 14.90
CA ALA A 8 -0.31 25.51 15.88
C ALA A 8 0.46 24.43 15.11
N VAL A 9 1.78 24.51 15.20
CA VAL A 9 2.75 23.54 14.69
C VAL A 9 2.93 22.48 15.77
N SER A 10 2.79 21.21 15.43
CA SER A 10 3.16 20.07 16.28
C SER A 10 4.09 19.16 15.47
N HIS A 11 5.40 19.35 15.65
CA HIS A 11 6.42 18.42 15.21
C HIS A 11 6.41 17.20 16.14
N THR A 12 5.94 16.05 15.66
CA THR A 12 6.24 14.75 16.28
C THR A 12 7.45 14.16 15.57
N SER A 13 8.62 14.41 16.16
CA SER A 13 9.88 13.74 15.84
C SER A 13 9.80 12.28 16.29
N TYR A 14 9.86 11.34 15.36
CA TYR A 14 10.06 9.93 15.68
C TYR A 14 11.57 9.67 15.81
N SER A 15 12.03 9.56 17.06
CA SER A 15 13.33 8.99 17.39
C SER A 15 13.21 7.47 17.27
N ILE A 16 13.88 6.87 16.27
CA ILE A 16 14.13 5.42 16.26
C ILE A 16 15.48 5.23 16.96
N ASP A 17 15.41 4.97 18.25
CA ASP A 17 16.55 4.59 19.05
C ASP A 17 17.15 3.26 18.57
N ARG A 18 18.47 3.30 18.48
CA ARG A 18 19.37 2.17 18.29
C ARG A 18 19.10 1.08 19.32
N ILE A 19 18.70 -0.10 18.87
CA ILE A 19 18.90 -1.34 19.62
C ILE A 19 20.31 -1.83 19.31
N VAL A 20 21.28 -1.38 20.12
CA VAL A 20 22.56 -2.06 20.31
C VAL A 20 22.40 -2.91 21.57
N SER A 21 22.22 -4.22 21.40
CA SER A 21 22.34 -5.16 22.52
C SER A 21 23.59 -5.99 22.32
N SER A 22 24.68 -5.48 22.89
CA SER A 22 25.97 -6.13 23.03
C SER A 22 26.10 -6.62 24.47
N THR A 23 25.82 -7.88 24.73
CA THR A 23 26.32 -8.62 25.90
C THR A 23 26.02 -10.11 25.72
N LEU A 24 27.05 -10.88 25.35
CA LEU A 24 27.23 -12.29 25.74
C LEU A 24 28.60 -12.78 25.23
N PHE A 25 29.65 -12.15 25.75
CA PHE A 25 31.00 -12.72 25.81
C PHE A 25 31.23 -13.15 27.26
N GLY A 26 31.55 -14.43 27.48
CA GLY A 26 32.09 -14.90 28.76
C GLY A 26 31.40 -16.14 29.34
N LYS A 27 31.85 -17.32 28.88
CA LYS A 27 31.80 -18.68 29.48
C LYS A 27 31.84 -19.64 28.28
N THR A 28 32.82 -20.50 28.06
CA THR A 28 33.70 -21.20 29.00
C THR A 28 34.84 -21.78 28.16
N ILE A 29 36.08 -21.41 28.46
CA ILE A 29 37.27 -22.18 28.07
C ILE A 29 37.35 -23.34 29.06
N GLY A 30 37.33 -24.57 28.56
CA GLY A 30 37.60 -25.75 29.39
C GLY A 30 36.72 -26.94 29.03
N GLN A 31 37.08 -27.66 27.97
CA GLN A 31 36.99 -29.12 27.86
C GLN A 31 37.54 -29.55 26.50
N ALA A 32 38.85 -29.39 26.33
CA ALA A 32 39.61 -30.30 25.49
C ALA A 32 39.92 -31.55 26.33
N TYR A 33 40.04 -32.69 25.66
CA TYR A 33 40.44 -34.00 26.21
C TYR A 33 39.34 -34.77 26.95
N ASN A 34 38.53 -35.50 26.19
CA ASN A 34 38.47 -36.96 26.28
C ASN A 34 37.45 -37.49 25.26
N LEU A 35 37.91 -38.45 24.45
CA LEU A 35 37.18 -39.45 23.64
C LEU A 35 37.80 -39.59 22.25
N ALA A 36 39.10 -39.88 22.21
CA ALA A 36 39.65 -40.72 21.17
C ALA A 36 39.32 -42.18 21.53
N GLN A 37 38.18 -42.67 21.06
CA GLN A 37 37.94 -44.10 20.92
C GLN A 37 37.68 -44.41 19.45
N GLU A 38 38.74 -44.89 18.82
CA GLU A 38 38.73 -46.10 18.00
C GLU A 38 37.58 -46.22 16.99
N TYR A 39 37.80 -45.68 15.80
CA TYR A 39 37.02 -45.97 14.60
C TYR A 39 37.90 -46.64 13.55
N THR A 40 38.17 -47.93 13.76
CA THR A 40 38.73 -48.85 12.76
C THR A 40 37.58 -49.56 12.04
N GLY A 41 36.83 -48.81 11.23
CA GLY A 41 35.76 -49.33 10.38
C GLY A 41 35.99 -48.95 8.93
N ALA A 42 36.00 -49.95 8.04
CA ALA A 42 36.35 -49.85 6.62
C ALA A 42 35.61 -48.74 5.84
N PRO A 43 36.31 -47.97 4.99
CA PRO A 43 35.77 -46.80 4.31
C PRO A 43 35.23 -47.13 2.91
N GLU A 44 34.10 -47.82 2.79
CA GLU A 44 33.50 -48.01 1.45
C GLU A 44 32.01 -48.30 1.55
N THR A 45 31.20 -47.24 1.37
CA THR A 45 29.76 -47.19 0.99
C THR A 45 28.98 -46.08 1.71
N ARG A 46 29.52 -45.50 2.79
CA ARG A 46 28.85 -44.43 3.59
C ARG A 46 28.86 -43.03 2.95
N ASN A 47 29.50 -42.85 1.80
CA ASN A 47 29.59 -41.55 1.12
C ASN A 47 28.41 -41.23 0.19
N LYS A 48 27.64 -42.23 -0.28
CA LYS A 48 26.48 -41.97 -1.16
C LYS A 48 25.25 -41.46 -0.42
N LYS A 49 24.88 -42.07 0.72
CA LYS A 49 23.70 -41.65 1.50
C LYS A 49 23.84 -40.27 2.15
N GLN A 50 25.07 -39.85 2.49
CA GLN A 50 25.29 -38.55 3.12
C GLN A 50 25.28 -37.38 2.12
N ALA A 51 25.65 -37.62 0.86
CA ALA A 51 25.57 -36.61 -0.20
C ALA A 51 24.11 -36.24 -0.56
N GLU A 52 23.21 -37.23 -0.59
CA GLU A 52 21.79 -37.02 -0.90
C GLU A 52 21.04 -36.26 0.21
N ALA A 53 21.38 -36.53 1.48
CA ALA A 53 20.80 -35.83 2.62
C ALA A 53 21.27 -34.37 2.75
N MET A 54 22.50 -34.06 2.32
CA MET A 54 23.01 -32.68 2.29
C MET A 54 22.35 -31.87 1.18
N GLN A 55 22.13 -32.46 0.01
CA GLN A 55 21.55 -31.79 -1.15
C GLN A 55 20.09 -31.34 -0.89
N SER A 56 19.29 -32.14 -0.18
CA SER A 56 17.89 -31.81 0.16
C SER A 56 17.75 -30.57 1.09
N ARG A 57 18.70 -30.39 2.02
CA ARG A 57 18.65 -29.28 2.99
C ARG A 57 19.00 -27.94 2.36
N THR A 58 19.92 -27.91 1.43
CA THR A 58 20.34 -26.68 0.73
C THR A 58 19.22 -26.15 -0.17
N PHE A 59 18.49 -27.04 -0.85
CA PHE A 59 17.34 -26.65 -1.67
C PHE A 59 16.19 -26.06 -0.83
N SER A 60 15.93 -26.60 0.36
CA SER A 60 14.88 -26.09 1.25
C SER A 60 15.19 -24.68 1.76
N LEU A 61 16.45 -24.38 2.06
CA LEU A 61 16.87 -23.04 2.50
C LEU A 61 16.81 -22.00 1.37
N LEU A 62 17.19 -22.39 0.14
CA LEU A 62 17.08 -21.51 -1.03
C LEU A 62 15.62 -21.19 -1.37
N PHE A 63 14.72 -22.17 -1.28
CA PHE A 63 13.29 -21.94 -1.51
C PHE A 63 12.67 -21.01 -0.46
N LEU A 64 12.99 -21.20 0.83
CA LEU A 64 12.51 -20.30 1.88
C LEU A 64 13.05 -18.88 1.73
N GLY A 65 14.33 -18.75 1.35
CA GLY A 65 14.93 -17.44 1.05
C GLY A 65 14.26 -16.74 -0.13
N LEU A 66 13.91 -17.48 -1.18
CA LEU A 66 13.24 -16.93 -2.36
C LEU A 66 11.80 -16.49 -2.07
N ILE A 67 11.06 -17.27 -1.26
CA ILE A 67 9.70 -16.92 -0.83
C ILE A 67 9.71 -15.67 0.07
N ALA A 68 10.67 -15.58 1.00
CA ALA A 68 10.83 -14.39 1.84
C ALA A 68 11.18 -13.14 1.01
N LEU A 69 12.00 -13.31 -0.03
CA LEU A 69 12.31 -12.23 -0.96
C LEU A 69 11.06 -11.79 -1.74
N PHE A 70 10.27 -12.74 -2.24
CA PHE A 70 9.00 -12.45 -2.91
C PHE A 70 8.00 -11.76 -1.99
N ALA A 71 7.94 -12.14 -0.70
CA ALA A 71 7.07 -11.50 0.28
C ALA A 71 7.39 -10.01 0.51
N LEU A 72 8.66 -9.62 0.37
CA LEU A 72 9.08 -8.21 0.46
C LEU A 72 8.71 -7.38 -0.79
N VAL A 73 8.40 -8.02 -1.92
CA VAL A 73 7.96 -7.36 -3.17
C VAL A 73 6.42 -7.26 -3.26
N LEU A 74 5.69 -7.91 -2.35
CA LEU A 74 4.21 -7.93 -2.34
C LEU A 74 3.47 -6.65 -1.87
N PRO A 75 4.07 -5.48 -1.50
CA PRO A 75 3.23 -4.30 -1.19
C PRO A 75 2.43 -3.78 -2.40
N ALA A 76 2.65 -4.30 -3.61
CA ALA A 76 2.02 -3.85 -4.85
C ALA A 76 0.63 -4.48 -5.15
N ALA A 77 0.10 -5.36 -4.30
CA ALA A 77 -1.19 -6.01 -4.57
C ALA A 77 -2.43 -5.11 -4.31
N ALA A 78 -2.26 -3.92 -3.72
CA ALA A 78 -3.34 -2.94 -3.54
C ALA A 78 -3.47 -1.98 -4.73
N ASN A 79 -3.22 -2.46 -5.94
CA ASN A 79 -3.46 -1.68 -7.16
C ASN A 79 -4.94 -1.73 -7.53
N PRO A 80 -5.51 -0.62 -8.05
CA PRO A 80 -6.85 -0.65 -8.58
C PRO A 80 -6.94 -1.63 -9.75
N ASP A 81 -8.10 -2.29 -9.91
CA ASP A 81 -8.38 -3.11 -11.08
C ASP A 81 -8.41 -2.19 -12.32
N TRP A 82 -7.35 -2.24 -13.12
CA TRP A 82 -7.20 -1.41 -14.32
C TRP A 82 -8.27 -1.68 -15.37
N GLY A 83 -8.78 -2.91 -15.46
CA GLY A 83 -9.85 -3.27 -16.37
C GLY A 83 -11.16 -2.59 -15.97
N VAL A 84 -11.49 -2.62 -14.68
CA VAL A 84 -12.64 -1.89 -14.12
C VAL A 84 -12.46 -0.38 -14.30
N MET A 85 -11.26 0.15 -14.03
CA MET A 85 -10.97 1.58 -14.21
C MET A 85 -11.20 2.04 -15.65
N TRP A 86 -10.70 1.27 -16.62
CA TRP A 86 -10.84 1.56 -18.04
C TRP A 86 -12.31 1.52 -18.49
N ASN A 87 -13.05 0.51 -18.04
CA ASN A 87 -14.49 0.38 -18.33
C ASN A 87 -15.27 1.57 -17.75
N ASN A 88 -14.99 1.96 -16.50
CA ASN A 88 -15.60 3.12 -15.86
C ASN A 88 -15.24 4.42 -16.57
N ARG A 89 -13.99 4.59 -17.03
CA ARG A 89 -13.55 5.74 -17.83
C ARG A 89 -14.33 5.83 -19.13
N ARG A 90 -14.48 4.74 -19.86
CA ARG A 90 -15.25 4.68 -21.11
C ARG A 90 -16.73 5.01 -20.87
N ALA A 91 -17.33 4.43 -19.84
CA ALA A 91 -18.72 4.70 -19.47
C ALA A 91 -18.93 6.16 -19.06
N CYS A 92 -17.99 6.74 -18.31
CA CYS A 92 -18.01 8.15 -17.92
C CYS A 92 -17.81 9.10 -19.10
N GLY A 93 -16.96 8.75 -20.06
CA GLY A 93 -16.68 9.58 -21.24
C GLY A 93 -17.88 9.77 -22.16
N GLY A 94 -18.81 8.82 -22.18
CA GLY A 94 -20.10 8.97 -22.87
C GLY A 94 -21.08 9.92 -22.16
N LYS A 95 -20.76 10.41 -20.96
CA LYS A 95 -21.65 11.25 -20.14
C LYS A 95 -21.23 12.72 -20.18
N ASP A 96 -22.24 13.61 -20.24
CA ASP A 96 -22.08 15.07 -20.15
C ASP A 96 -21.01 15.66 -21.09
N GLY A 97 -20.85 15.06 -22.29
CA GLY A 97 -19.87 15.48 -23.29
C GLY A 97 -18.41 15.43 -22.83
N GLY A 98 -18.08 14.55 -21.88
CA GLY A 98 -16.72 14.42 -21.34
C GLY A 98 -16.33 15.48 -20.30
N ARG A 99 -17.23 16.42 -19.96
CA ARG A 99 -16.96 17.47 -18.96
C ARG A 99 -16.61 16.88 -17.59
N VAL A 100 -17.27 15.77 -17.22
CA VAL A 100 -17.02 15.08 -15.96
C VAL A 100 -15.61 14.49 -15.92
N LEU A 101 -15.18 13.83 -17.00
CA LEU A 101 -13.82 13.31 -17.11
C LEU A 101 -12.78 14.42 -16.95
N GLY A 102 -13.00 15.57 -17.60
CA GLY A 102 -12.13 16.72 -17.45
C GLY A 102 -12.04 17.25 -16.01
N ALA A 103 -13.17 17.31 -15.30
CA ALA A 103 -13.19 17.71 -13.90
C ALA A 103 -12.49 16.69 -12.99
N ILE A 104 -12.72 15.39 -13.21
CA ILE A 104 -12.06 14.30 -12.46
C ILE A 104 -10.55 14.35 -12.67
N SER A 105 -10.08 14.42 -13.91
CA SER A 105 -8.64 14.47 -14.22
C SER A 105 -7.97 15.70 -13.62
N LYS A 106 -8.64 16.86 -13.60
CA LYS A 106 -8.11 18.06 -12.95
C LYS A 106 -8.10 17.96 -11.43
N PHE A 107 -9.09 17.32 -10.82
CA PHE A 107 -9.18 17.21 -9.37
C PHE A 107 -8.19 16.18 -8.81
N CYS A 108 -8.10 15.01 -9.45
CA CYS A 108 -7.27 13.89 -9.03
C CYS A 108 -5.81 13.97 -9.53
N TYR A 109 -5.35 15.07 -10.14
CA TYR A 109 -3.99 15.19 -10.69
C TYR A 109 -2.85 15.10 -9.64
N ARG A 110 -3.19 15.02 -8.36
CA ARG A 110 -2.27 14.97 -7.23
C ARG A 110 -2.79 14.00 -6.18
N ASN A 111 -1.87 13.49 -5.36
CA ASN A 111 -2.24 12.81 -4.12
C ASN A 111 -2.91 13.82 -3.17
N MET A 112 -3.86 13.35 -2.37
CA MET A 112 -4.58 14.20 -1.42
C MET A 112 -4.97 13.43 -0.18
N PHE A 113 -5.44 14.15 0.84
CA PHE A 113 -5.99 13.52 2.04
C PHE A 113 -7.47 13.80 2.17
N ALA A 114 -8.25 12.78 2.52
CA ALA A 114 -9.68 12.93 2.76
C ALA A 114 -9.91 13.90 3.92
N GLY A 115 -10.85 14.85 3.73
CA GLY A 115 -11.15 15.86 4.73
C GLY A 115 -10.39 17.18 4.52
N GLU A 116 -9.22 17.21 3.89
CA GLU A 116 -8.53 18.48 3.61
C GLU A 116 -9.43 19.48 2.88
N ILE A 117 -9.24 20.78 3.12
CA ILE A 117 -10.10 21.85 2.56
C ILE A 117 -10.26 21.69 1.04
N TYR A 118 -9.17 21.40 0.33
CA TYR A 118 -9.23 21.17 -1.12
C TYR A 118 -10.12 19.97 -1.51
N ALA A 119 -9.99 18.86 -0.77
CA ALA A 119 -10.77 17.65 -1.04
C ALA A 119 -12.25 17.86 -0.71
N SER A 120 -12.52 18.44 0.47
CA SER A 120 -13.88 18.66 1.01
C SER A 120 -14.65 19.74 0.25
N ASP A 121 -14.02 20.88 -0.05
CA ASP A 121 -14.65 21.91 -0.90
C ASP A 121 -14.78 21.40 -2.33
N GLY A 122 -13.84 20.59 -2.78
CA GLY A 122 -13.80 20.09 -4.14
C GLY A 122 -13.37 21.14 -5.16
N GLN A 123 -13.34 20.74 -6.43
CA GLN A 123 -12.97 21.59 -7.55
C GLN A 123 -14.11 21.67 -8.56
N ALA A 124 -14.45 22.90 -8.97
CA ALA A 124 -15.39 23.16 -10.04
C ALA A 124 -14.66 23.36 -11.37
N THR A 125 -15.16 22.75 -12.45
CA THR A 125 -14.68 22.93 -13.82
C THR A 125 -15.83 22.72 -14.79
N ASN A 126 -16.05 23.68 -15.69
CA ASN A 126 -17.06 23.60 -16.75
C ASN A 126 -18.48 23.20 -16.27
N GLY A 127 -18.91 23.75 -15.12
CA GLY A 127 -20.23 23.47 -14.52
C GLY A 127 -20.34 22.10 -13.82
N VAL A 128 -19.21 21.42 -13.60
CA VAL A 128 -19.11 20.19 -12.81
C VAL A 128 -18.30 20.47 -11.56
N ARG A 129 -18.76 20.06 -10.39
CA ARG A 129 -17.97 20.09 -9.16
C ARG A 129 -17.73 18.67 -8.67
N VAL A 130 -16.49 18.37 -8.32
CA VAL A 130 -16.05 17.07 -7.79
C VAL A 130 -15.36 17.28 -6.45
N GLY A 131 -15.55 16.36 -5.51
CA GLY A 131 -14.88 16.43 -4.22
C GLY A 131 -14.97 15.15 -3.41
N ILE A 132 -14.25 15.14 -2.30
CA ILE A 132 -14.12 14.02 -1.37
C ILE A 132 -14.29 14.52 0.05
N GLY A 133 -15.38 14.12 0.70
CA GLY A 133 -15.60 14.33 2.12
C GLY A 133 -15.02 13.19 2.98
N ALA A 134 -14.88 13.44 4.28
CA ALA A 134 -14.49 12.44 5.27
C ALA A 134 -15.48 12.40 6.46
N SER A 135 -15.70 11.23 7.05
CA SER A 135 -16.58 11.09 8.24
C SER A 135 -16.00 10.31 9.42
N CYS A 136 -15.01 9.42 9.23
CA CYS A 136 -14.46 8.61 10.32
C CYS A 136 -13.04 9.01 10.75
N GLY A 137 -12.53 10.12 10.21
CA GLY A 137 -11.15 10.56 10.42
C GLY A 137 -10.70 11.42 9.25
N TRP A 138 -10.14 12.58 9.58
CA TRP A 138 -9.46 13.44 8.62
C TRP A 138 -8.09 12.83 8.32
N ASP A 139 -7.45 13.25 7.24
CA ASP A 139 -6.08 12.86 6.89
C ASP A 139 -5.92 11.40 6.42
N ARG A 140 -6.95 10.82 5.81
CA ARG A 140 -6.81 9.54 5.09
C ARG A 140 -6.15 9.78 3.75
N PHE A 141 -4.94 9.25 3.56
CA PHE A 141 -4.21 9.39 2.31
C PHE A 141 -4.93 8.70 1.15
N ILE A 142 -5.12 9.44 0.06
CA ILE A 142 -5.71 8.98 -1.19
C ILE A 142 -4.67 9.20 -2.30
N PRO A 143 -4.03 8.12 -2.78
CA PRO A 143 -3.17 8.19 -3.95
C PRO A 143 -3.97 8.69 -5.17
N GLN A 144 -3.32 9.44 -6.06
CA GLN A 144 -3.91 9.96 -7.29
C GLN A 144 -4.65 8.86 -8.07
N VAL A 145 -4.03 7.69 -8.25
CA VAL A 145 -4.62 6.58 -9.01
C VAL A 145 -5.93 6.08 -8.37
N TRP A 146 -5.99 6.06 -7.04
CA TRP A 146 -7.19 5.67 -6.30
C TRP A 146 -8.27 6.75 -6.35
N CYS A 147 -7.89 8.03 -6.31
CA CYS A 147 -8.81 9.14 -6.54
C CYS A 147 -9.49 9.01 -7.91
N GLU A 148 -8.71 8.79 -8.96
CA GLU A 148 -9.23 8.60 -10.32
C GLU A 148 -10.14 7.38 -10.39
N TYR A 149 -9.68 6.23 -9.90
CA TYR A 149 -10.46 5.00 -9.90
C TYR A 149 -11.85 5.18 -9.27
N GLN A 150 -11.89 5.74 -8.06
CA GLN A 150 -13.12 5.94 -7.28
C GLN A 150 -14.03 7.01 -7.91
N MET A 151 -13.47 8.13 -8.38
CA MET A 151 -14.25 9.16 -9.08
C MET A 151 -14.85 8.65 -10.41
N LEU A 152 -14.09 7.88 -11.18
CA LEU A 152 -14.57 7.28 -12.42
C LEU A 152 -15.73 6.31 -12.16
N GLU A 153 -15.63 5.53 -11.08
CA GLU A 153 -16.72 4.65 -10.67
C GLU A 153 -17.98 5.44 -10.27
N VAL A 154 -17.85 6.52 -9.49
CA VAL A 154 -18.98 7.43 -9.15
C VAL A 154 -19.61 7.99 -10.42
N CYS A 155 -18.80 8.40 -11.39
CA CYS A 155 -19.32 8.90 -12.67
C CYS A 155 -20.03 7.80 -13.48
N ALA A 156 -19.45 6.61 -13.57
CA ALA A 156 -19.99 5.48 -14.32
C ALA A 156 -21.33 4.99 -13.74
N GLN A 157 -21.46 4.97 -12.41
CA GLN A 157 -22.69 4.59 -11.69
C GLN A 157 -23.68 5.76 -11.53
N GLY A 158 -23.21 6.99 -11.71
CA GLY A 158 -24.05 8.20 -11.63
C GLY A 158 -25.09 8.29 -12.75
N GLY A 159 -25.96 9.30 -12.65
CA GLY A 159 -27.06 9.51 -13.60
C GLY A 159 -26.61 9.80 -15.04
N LYS A 160 -27.54 10.24 -15.91
CA LYS A 160 -27.26 10.52 -17.34
C LYS A 160 -26.09 11.48 -17.58
N LYS A 161 -25.83 12.39 -16.64
CA LYS A 161 -24.71 13.36 -16.68
C LYS A 161 -23.49 12.92 -15.85
N GLY A 162 -23.45 11.69 -15.35
CA GLY A 162 -22.34 11.20 -14.52
C GLY A 162 -22.25 11.86 -13.14
N ARG A 163 -23.36 12.43 -12.64
CA ARG A 163 -23.47 12.99 -11.29
C ARG A 163 -23.90 11.92 -10.31
N GLY A 164 -23.33 11.94 -9.12
CA GLY A 164 -23.57 10.92 -8.11
C GLY A 164 -22.71 11.08 -6.88
N LYS A 165 -22.87 10.15 -5.94
CA LYS A 165 -22.04 10.05 -4.74
C LYS A 165 -21.85 8.58 -4.38
N LYS A 166 -20.67 8.22 -3.88
CA LYS A 166 -20.37 6.88 -3.39
C LYS A 166 -19.45 6.97 -2.16
N ARG A 167 -19.58 5.97 -1.29
CA ARG A 167 -18.75 5.85 -0.09
C ARG A 167 -17.74 4.73 -0.25
N TYR A 168 -16.54 4.96 0.26
CA TYR A 168 -15.43 4.00 0.28
C TYR A 168 -14.87 3.88 1.69
N ASP A 169 -13.97 2.92 1.90
CA ASP A 169 -13.25 2.73 3.16
C ASP A 169 -14.21 2.59 4.37
N GLY A 170 -15.11 1.61 4.30
CA GLY A 170 -16.11 1.37 5.36
C GLY A 170 -17.14 2.50 5.54
N GLY A 171 -17.24 3.43 4.59
CA GLY A 171 -18.13 4.58 4.68
C GLY A 171 -17.43 5.88 5.07
N CYS A 172 -16.10 5.87 5.23
CA CYS A 172 -15.35 6.98 5.77
C CYS A 172 -14.99 8.05 4.74
N GLN A 173 -14.81 7.66 3.48
CA GLN A 173 -14.52 8.57 2.38
C GLN A 173 -15.76 8.72 1.50
N HIS A 174 -16.20 9.95 1.23
CA HIS A 174 -17.43 10.25 0.48
C HIS A 174 -17.07 10.98 -0.81
N PHE A 175 -17.04 10.26 -1.92
CA PHE A 175 -16.78 10.83 -3.23
C PHE A 175 -18.08 11.35 -3.82
N TRP A 176 -18.05 12.54 -4.39
CA TRP A 176 -19.23 13.16 -4.98
C TRP A 176 -18.91 13.94 -6.25
N ILE A 177 -19.89 13.95 -7.16
CA ILE A 177 -19.88 14.70 -8.41
C ILE A 177 -21.23 15.40 -8.52
N THR A 178 -21.24 16.73 -8.46
CA THR A 178 -22.45 17.57 -8.51
C THR A 178 -22.35 18.60 -9.62
N ASN A 179 -23.41 19.39 -9.79
CA ASN A 179 -23.32 20.62 -10.58
C ASN A 179 -22.42 21.60 -9.81
N GLY A 180 -21.58 22.32 -10.56
CA GLY A 180 -20.64 23.31 -10.04
C GLY A 180 -21.01 24.73 -10.41
#